data_AF-A0A2V9PLL3-F1
#
_entry.id   AF-A0A2V9PLL3-F1
#
_cell.length_a   1.000
_cell.length_b   1.000
_cell.length_c   1.000
_cell.angle_alpha   90.00
_cell.angle_beta   90.00
_cell.angle_gamma   90.00
#
_symmetry.space_group_name_H-M   'P 1'
#
loop_
_entity.id
_entity.type
_entity.pdbx_description
1 polymer ?
#
loop_
_entity_poly.entity_id
_entity_poly.type
_entity_poly.pdbx_seq_one_letter_code
_entity_poly.pdbx_strand_id
1 'polypeptide(L)' 'YNHAKVADGRKHRDLYDRLREDIEKSRATYQKRYGNSAAGAADYFSQELIRSLAEDDVSLLGSNFRR' A
#
# COMPACT_ATOMS: atom_id res chain seq x y z
N TYR A 1 9.47 4.22 12.02
CA TYR A 1 10.31 4.94 11.04
C TYR A 1 9.50 5.62 9.94
N ASN A 2 8.38 5.03 9.45
CA ASN A 2 7.57 5.66 8.38
C ASN A 2 6.38 6.53 8.84
N HIS A 3 6.18 6.71 10.15
CA HIS A 3 4.99 7.40 10.66
C HIS A 3 4.86 8.85 10.17
N ALA A 4 5.99 9.59 10.07
CA ALA A 4 5.99 10.95 9.53
C ALA A 4 5.61 10.97 8.03
N LYS A 5 6.17 10.05 7.24
CA LYS A 5 5.84 9.92 5.80
C LYS A 5 4.37 9.55 5.56
N VAL A 6 3.80 8.70 6.42
CA VAL A 6 2.38 8.34 6.37
C VAL A 6 1.51 9.55 6.69
N ALA A 7 1.81 10.29 7.76
CA ALA A 7 1.05 11.49 8.13
C ALA A 7 1.10 12.56 7.02
N ASP A 8 2.29 12.83 6.48
CA ASP A 8 2.45 13.77 5.36
C ASP A 8 1.75 13.26 4.10
N GLY A 9 1.83 11.97 3.82
CA GLY A 9 1.18 11.34 2.67
C GLY A 9 -0.34 11.46 2.71
N ARG A 10 -0.94 11.26 3.89
CA ARG A 10 -2.39 11.46 4.10
C ARG A 10 -2.80 12.91 3.91
N LYS A 11 -1.98 13.84 4.44
CA LYS A 11 -2.21 15.28 4.31
C LYS A 11 -2.19 15.75 2.86
N HIS A 12 -1.26 15.23 2.06
CA HIS A 12 -1.07 15.63 0.66
C HIS A 12 -1.74 14.68 -0.35
N ARG A 13 -2.35 13.58 0.12
CA ARG A 13 -3.00 12.55 -0.70
C ARG A 13 -2.08 11.93 -1.76
N ASP A 14 -0.86 11.63 -1.34
CA ASP A 14 0.23 11.07 -2.17
C ASP A 14 0.97 9.93 -1.44
N LEU A 15 0.26 9.19 -0.57
CA LEU A 15 0.84 8.09 0.23
C LEU A 15 1.59 7.07 -0.63
N TYR A 16 1.03 6.67 -1.77
CA TYR A 16 1.65 5.66 -2.63
C TYR A 16 3.01 6.12 -3.15
N ASP A 17 3.12 7.38 -3.57
CA ASP A 17 4.37 7.92 -4.11
C ASP A 17 5.44 8.06 -3.02
N ARG A 18 5.05 8.57 -1.84
CA ARG A 18 6.00 8.77 -0.72
C ARG A 18 6.53 7.47 -0.13
N LEU A 19 5.73 6.41 -0.17
CA LEU A 19 6.04 5.11 0.43
C LEU A 19 6.28 4.03 -0.63
N ARG A 20 6.41 4.42 -1.90
CA ARG A 20 6.46 3.50 -3.04
C ARG A 20 7.47 2.38 -2.83
N GLU A 21 8.71 2.71 -2.50
CA GLU A 21 9.78 1.72 -2.31
C GLU A 21 9.45 0.71 -1.20
N ASP A 22 8.91 1.19 -0.07
CA ASP A 22 8.54 0.34 1.07
C ASP A 22 7.34 -0.55 0.74
N ILE A 23 6.35 0.00 0.03
CA ILE A 23 5.16 -0.71 -0.44
C ILE A 23 5.55 -1.81 -1.42
N GLU A 24 6.36 -1.49 -2.44
CA GLU A 24 6.79 -2.46 -3.45
C GLU A 24 7.69 -3.56 -2.84
N LYS A 25 8.57 -3.22 -1.89
CA LYS A 25 9.35 -4.21 -1.14
C LYS A 25 8.46 -5.15 -0.32
N SER A 26 7.42 -4.61 0.31
CA SER A 26 6.43 -5.38 1.06
C SER A 26 5.60 -6.27 0.13
N ARG A 27 5.18 -5.74 -1.02
CA ARG A 27 4.45 -6.48 -2.06
C ARG A 27 5.27 -7.65 -2.60
N ALA A 28 6.54 -7.42 -2.92
CA ALA A 28 7.44 -8.48 -3.39
C ALA A 28 7.64 -9.58 -2.33
N THR A 29 7.75 -9.20 -1.06
CA THR A 29 7.86 -10.15 0.05
C THR A 29 6.57 -10.96 0.23
N TYR A 30 5.42 -10.30 0.13
CA TYR A 30 4.10 -10.94 0.18
C TYR A 30 3.94 -11.94 -0.97
N GLN A 31 4.22 -11.51 -2.20
CA GLN A 31 4.10 -12.34 -3.39
C GLN A 31 5.04 -13.56 -3.36
N LYS A 32 6.27 -13.42 -2.83
CA LYS A 32 7.17 -14.57 -2.63
C LYS A 32 6.61 -15.63 -1.69
N ARG A 33 5.85 -15.25 -0.67
CA ARG A 33 5.28 -16.19 0.32
C ARG A 33 3.92 -16.72 -0.08
N TYR A 34 3.09 -15.88 -0.69
CA TYR A 34 1.67 -16.13 -0.89
C TYR A 34 1.24 -16.10 -2.36
N GLY A 35 2.16 -15.85 -3.30
CA GLY A 35 1.86 -15.72 -4.74
C GLY A 35 1.19 -16.94 -5.37
N ASN A 36 1.44 -18.14 -4.84
CA ASN A 36 0.77 -19.38 -5.27
C ASN A 36 -0.51 -19.70 -4.48
N SER A 37 -0.93 -18.85 -3.56
CA SER A 37 -2.16 -19.03 -2.78
C SER A 37 -3.28 -18.13 -3.32
N ALA A 38 -4.53 -18.45 -2.97
CA ALA A 38 -5.68 -17.60 -3.30
C ALA A 38 -5.51 -16.15 -2.81
N ALA A 39 -4.72 -15.92 -1.76
CA ALA A 39 -4.42 -14.59 -1.25
C ALA A 39 -3.42 -13.81 -2.14
N GLY A 40 -2.54 -14.50 -2.87
CA GLY A 40 -1.68 -13.89 -3.89
C GLY A 40 -2.41 -13.59 -5.20
N ALA A 41 -3.46 -14.35 -5.51
CA ALA A 41 -4.37 -14.08 -6.63
C ALA A 41 -5.42 -13.00 -6.29
N ALA A 42 -5.76 -12.84 -5.02
CA ALA A 42 -6.65 -11.79 -4.54
C ALA A 42 -5.90 -10.49 -4.29
N ASP A 43 -6.59 -9.37 -4.45
CA ASP A 43 -6.16 -8.01 -4.09
C ASP A 43 -5.84 -7.81 -2.60
N TYR A 44 -5.63 -8.87 -1.82
CA TYR A 44 -5.54 -8.84 -0.37
C TYR A 44 -4.43 -7.92 0.13
N PHE A 45 -3.26 -7.95 -0.51
CA PHE A 45 -2.19 -7.02 -0.18
C PHE A 45 -2.63 -5.56 -0.37
N SER A 46 -3.27 -5.25 -1.50
CA SER A 46 -3.74 -3.91 -1.80
C SER A 46 -4.85 -3.47 -0.84
N GLN A 47 -5.73 -4.39 -0.43
CA GLN A 47 -6.77 -4.11 0.59
C GLN A 47 -6.15 -3.81 1.96
N GLU A 48 -5.20 -4.63 2.40
CA GLU A 48 -4.55 -4.42 3.70
C GLU A 48 -3.70 -3.13 3.70
N LEU A 49 -3.09 -2.79 2.56
CA LEU A 49 -2.39 -1.52 2.36
C LEU A 49 -3.35 -0.33 2.55
N ILE A 50 -4.52 -0.36 1.89
CA ILE A 50 -5.54 0.70 2.01
C ILE A 50 -6.03 0.79 3.45
N ARG A 51 -6.36 -0.34 4.08
CA ARG A 51 -6.83 -0.39 5.46
C ARG A 51 -5.82 0.19 6.45
N SER A 52 -4.58 -0.27 6.37
CA SER A 52 -3.53 0.08 7.32
C SER A 52 -2.94 1.48 7.10
N LEU A 53 -2.63 1.84 5.85
CA LEU A 53 -1.97 3.12 5.55
C LEU A 53 -2.94 4.23 5.21
N ALA A 54 -4.05 3.90 4.55
CA ALA A 54 -5.01 4.88 4.05
C ALA A 54 -6.32 4.94 4.85
N GLU A 55 -6.40 4.23 6.00
CA GLU A 55 -7.59 4.23 6.88
C GLU A 55 -8.88 3.91 6.12
N ASP A 56 -8.81 2.91 5.24
CA ASP A 56 -9.90 2.50 4.36
C ASP A 56 -10.28 3.52 3.25
N ASP A 57 -9.58 4.66 3.14
CA ASP A 57 -9.77 5.69 2.11
C ASP A 57 -8.70 5.62 1.01
N VAL A 58 -9.03 4.94 -0.09
CA VAL A 58 -8.15 4.81 -1.27
C VAL A 58 -7.73 6.17 -1.87
N SER A 59 -8.50 7.24 -1.66
CA SER A 59 -8.17 8.56 -2.20
C SER A 59 -6.89 9.15 -1.59
N LEU A 60 -6.49 8.69 -0.41
CA LEU A 60 -5.25 9.13 0.25
C LEU A 60 -4.00 8.54 -0.39
N LEU A 61 -4.13 7.45 -1.16
CA LEU A 61 -3.01 6.83 -1.89
C LEU A 61 -2.56 7.67 -3.08
N GLY A 62 -3.41 8.57 -3.59
CA GLY A 62 -3.12 9.46 -4.69
C GLY A 62 -3.37 8.82 -6.07
N SER A 63 -3.31 9.66 -7.10
CA SER A 63 -3.65 9.29 -8.49
C SER A 63 -2.70 8.26 -9.13
N ASN A 64 -1.50 8.10 -8.58
CA ASN A 64 -0.53 7.12 -9.05
C ASN A 64 -0.79 5.70 -8.52
N PHE A 65 -1.67 5.55 -7.53
CA PHE A 65 -2.11 4.23 -7.08
C PHE A 65 -3.10 3.65 -8.10
N ARG A 66 -2.64 2.68 -8.87
CA ARG A 66 -3.48 1.90 -9.78
C ARG A 66 -3.75 0.54 -9.15
N ARG A 67 -5.02 0.19 -9.12
CA ARG A 67 -5.51 -1.09 -8.61
C ARG A 67 -5.41 -2.16 -9.68
#